data_AF-S9X4J5-F1
#
_entry.id   AF-S9X4J5-F1
#
_cell.length_a   1.000
_cell.length_b   1.000
_cell.length_c   1.000
_cell.angle_alpha   90.00
_cell.angle_beta   90.00
_cell.angle_gamma   90.00
#
_symmetry.space_group_name_H-M   'P 1'
#
loop_
_entity.id
_entity.type
_entity.pdbx_description
1 polymer ?
#
loop_
_entity_poly.entity_id
_entity_poly.type
_entity_poly.pdbx_seq_one_letter_code
_entity_poly.pdbx_strand_id
1 'polypeptide(L)'
;MGRLLLNLQPVPWEKEGLNDNERILSFLDFIRPKPTELEYRKQIVQKLQDYLQRVLSNPELQEYGSLYTGLSLNISDIDLSLKSPAVGEMDKRRVTMFLRTYMDPNTEFHFSARVPRVYLHDVSGIAIDLTFANENACLSAELQSTYCRKNPEYGTLLMLLKHWTYERDLDCVHLGGISSCALSYMLIGWLEMRYHKKDISSKERPLRSLLQSFFQFWGAEWCYELFVLRPLTGQIVPKLQKGWYDEAKPTLLSIEDPLDKDNDIGKQSFQITMIQAAFLASYNELLSDKDWLNTFAITEAELKLYEKTNNAMHPPSLVSQYCDDDEEF
;
A
#
# COMPACT_ATOMS: atom_id res chain seq x y z
N MET A 1 -1.12 3.56 -15.69
CA MET A 1 -2.45 3.32 -15.10
C MET A 1 -2.89 1.91 -15.46
N GLY A 2 -2.67 0.97 -14.53
CA GLY A 2 -2.83 -0.48 -14.67
C GLY A 2 -4.28 -0.93 -14.74
N ARG A 3 -5.02 -0.43 -15.72
CA ARG A 3 -6.49 -0.51 -15.81
C ARG A 3 -6.98 -1.64 -16.71
N LEU A 4 -6.06 -2.45 -17.24
CA LEU A 4 -6.34 -3.42 -18.31
C LEU A 4 -6.91 -4.76 -17.83
N LEU A 5 -7.09 -4.98 -16.53
CA LEU A 5 -7.52 -6.29 -16.01
C LEU A 5 -8.67 -6.25 -14.99
N LEU A 6 -9.38 -5.13 -14.90
CA LEU A 6 -10.54 -5.01 -14.03
C LEU A 6 -11.78 -5.62 -14.68
N ASN A 7 -12.02 -6.91 -14.43
CA ASN A 7 -13.32 -7.53 -14.70
C ASN A 7 -14.32 -7.06 -13.63
N LEU A 8 -14.82 -5.82 -13.76
CA LEU A 8 -15.69 -5.22 -12.74
C LEU A 8 -17.10 -5.80 -12.83
N GLN A 9 -17.42 -6.63 -11.86
CA GLN A 9 -18.78 -7.08 -11.57
C GLN A 9 -19.60 -5.91 -10.98
N PRO A 10 -20.95 -5.93 -11.02
CA PRO A 10 -21.77 -4.95 -10.32
C PRO A 10 -21.38 -4.87 -8.85
N VAL A 11 -21.45 -3.66 -8.29
CA VAL A 11 -21.05 -3.31 -6.93
C VAL A 11 -21.61 -4.32 -5.92
N PRO A 12 -20.81 -5.29 -5.42
CA PRO A 12 -21.36 -6.47 -4.77
C PRO A 12 -21.93 -6.19 -3.37
N TRP A 13 -21.61 -5.04 -2.77
CA TRP A 13 -22.04 -4.64 -1.43
C TRP A 13 -23.40 -3.92 -1.37
N GLU A 14 -24.01 -3.60 -2.52
CA GLU A 14 -25.37 -3.04 -2.59
C GLU A 14 -26.47 -4.13 -2.59
N LYS A 15 -26.09 -5.40 -2.55
CA LYS A 15 -27.06 -6.51 -2.47
C LYS A 15 -27.87 -6.41 -1.17
N GLU A 16 -29.19 -6.45 -1.31
CA GLU A 16 -30.11 -6.49 -0.17
C GLU A 16 -29.83 -7.73 0.72
N GLY A 17 -29.96 -7.55 2.04
CA GLY A 17 -29.81 -8.62 3.02
C GLY A 17 -28.38 -8.88 3.54
N LEU A 18 -27.35 -8.21 3.00
CA LEU A 18 -25.98 -8.32 3.53
C LEU A 18 -25.82 -7.55 4.84
N ASN A 19 -25.21 -8.19 5.85
CA ASN A 19 -24.73 -7.51 7.06
C ASN A 19 -23.44 -6.71 6.79
N ASP A 20 -23.04 -5.86 7.74
CA ASP A 20 -21.90 -4.95 7.57
C ASP A 20 -20.57 -5.66 7.23
N ASN A 21 -20.31 -6.84 7.80
CA ASN A 21 -19.11 -7.62 7.49
C ASN A 21 -19.18 -8.18 6.07
N GLU A 22 -20.32 -8.74 5.67
CA GLU A 22 -20.51 -9.27 4.32
C GLU A 22 -20.37 -8.18 3.25
N ARG A 23 -20.85 -6.97 3.54
CA ARG A 23 -20.66 -5.79 2.68
C ARG A 23 -19.18 -5.40 2.56
N ILE A 24 -18.44 -5.31 3.67
CA ILE A 24 -16.99 -5.07 3.65
C ILE A 24 -16.24 -6.15 2.88
N LEU A 25 -16.54 -7.42 3.12
CA LEU A 25 -15.85 -8.52 2.45
C LEU A 25 -16.14 -8.52 0.94
N SER A 26 -17.36 -8.18 0.55
CA SER A 26 -17.74 -7.98 -0.86
C SER A 26 -16.99 -6.81 -1.49
N PHE A 27 -16.87 -5.69 -0.78
CA PHE A 27 -16.06 -4.54 -1.20
C PHE A 27 -14.59 -4.91 -1.36
N LEU A 28 -14.03 -5.64 -0.41
CA LEU A 28 -12.64 -6.11 -0.47
C LEU A 28 -12.39 -7.03 -1.65
N ASP A 29 -13.31 -7.95 -1.96
CA ASP A 29 -13.19 -8.79 -3.16
C ASP A 29 -13.16 -7.95 -4.44
N PHE A 30 -13.94 -6.86 -4.48
CA PHE A 30 -13.99 -5.96 -5.63
C PHE A 30 -12.69 -5.18 -5.84
N ILE A 31 -12.10 -4.62 -4.77
CA ILE A 31 -10.86 -3.81 -4.87
C ILE A 31 -9.57 -4.65 -4.88
N ARG A 32 -9.67 -5.97 -4.66
CA ARG A 32 -8.53 -6.90 -4.73
C ARG A 32 -8.17 -7.24 -6.17
N PRO A 33 -6.87 -7.41 -6.49
CA PRO A 33 -6.48 -8.02 -7.75
C PRO A 33 -7.10 -9.42 -7.87
N LYS A 34 -7.68 -9.72 -9.02
CA LYS A 34 -8.20 -11.05 -9.34
C LYS A 34 -7.03 -12.04 -9.52
N PRO A 35 -7.27 -13.36 -9.44
CA PRO A 35 -6.21 -14.36 -9.61
C PRO A 35 -5.42 -14.21 -10.91
N THR A 36 -6.07 -13.83 -12.00
CA THR A 36 -5.43 -13.55 -13.30
C THR A 36 -4.54 -12.30 -13.26
N GLU A 37 -4.92 -11.27 -12.48
CA GLU A 37 -4.12 -10.06 -12.27
C GLU A 37 -2.87 -10.32 -11.43
N LEU A 38 -3.00 -11.19 -10.42
CA LEU A 38 -1.86 -11.64 -9.62
C LEU A 38 -0.89 -12.47 -10.45
N GLU A 39 -1.40 -13.37 -11.30
CA GLU A 39 -0.55 -14.16 -12.18
C GLU A 39 0.17 -13.29 -13.22
N TYR A 40 -0.53 -12.30 -13.79
CA TYR A 40 0.09 -11.33 -14.69
C TYR A 40 1.19 -10.50 -14.00
N ARG A 41 1.00 -10.10 -12.72
CA ARG A 41 2.07 -9.44 -11.94
C ARG A 41 3.31 -10.31 -11.78
N LYS A 42 3.16 -11.60 -11.54
CA LYS A 42 4.31 -12.53 -11.51
C LYS A 42 5.02 -12.62 -12.86
N GLN A 43 4.27 -12.61 -13.97
CA GLN A 43 4.86 -12.58 -15.31
C GLN A 43 5.66 -11.30 -15.56
N ILE A 44 5.18 -10.15 -15.09
CA ILE A 44 5.94 -8.89 -15.13
C ILE A 44 7.26 -9.03 -14.34
N VAL A 45 7.20 -9.58 -13.12
CA VAL A 45 8.40 -9.79 -12.28
C VAL A 45 9.40 -10.70 -12.98
N GLN A 46 8.95 -11.81 -13.57
CA GLN A 46 9.81 -12.73 -14.32
C GLN A 46 10.43 -12.04 -15.55
N LYS A 47 9.65 -11.30 -16.33
CA LYS A 47 10.16 -10.54 -17.49
C LYS A 47 11.23 -9.54 -17.07
N LEU A 48 11.02 -8.83 -15.95
CA LEU A 48 12.01 -7.90 -15.41
C LEU A 48 13.27 -8.64 -14.97
N GLN A 49 13.14 -9.80 -14.31
CA GLN A 49 14.26 -10.65 -13.91
C GLN A 49 15.13 -11.05 -15.11
N ASP A 50 14.52 -11.46 -16.22
CA ASP A 50 15.21 -11.86 -17.45
C ASP A 50 15.90 -10.67 -18.14
N TYR A 51 15.25 -9.50 -18.15
CA TYR A 51 15.84 -8.27 -18.69
C TYR A 51 17.06 -7.81 -17.90
N LEU A 52 17.00 -7.89 -16.57
CA LEU A 52 18.13 -7.49 -15.73
C LEU A 52 19.33 -8.43 -15.93
N GLN A 53 19.11 -9.72 -16.22
CA GLN A 53 20.21 -10.67 -16.49
C GLN A 53 21.02 -10.32 -17.74
N ARG A 54 20.45 -9.54 -18.68
CA ARG A 54 21.16 -9.06 -19.87
C ARG A 54 22.13 -7.91 -19.57
N VAL A 55 21.96 -7.24 -18.43
CA VAL A 55 22.70 -6.01 -18.08
C VAL A 55 23.59 -6.21 -16.86
N LEU A 56 23.20 -7.11 -15.96
CA LEU A 56 23.86 -7.37 -14.69
C LEU A 56 24.27 -8.84 -14.58
N SER A 57 25.37 -9.08 -13.87
CA SER A 57 25.76 -10.44 -13.48
C SER A 57 24.94 -10.89 -12.27
N ASN A 58 24.21 -12.00 -12.41
CA ASN A 58 23.41 -12.65 -11.36
C ASN A 58 22.49 -11.69 -10.57
N PRO A 59 21.62 -10.90 -11.22
CA PRO A 59 20.64 -10.08 -10.51
C PRO A 59 19.62 -10.96 -9.79
N GLU A 60 19.28 -10.63 -8.55
CA GLU A 60 18.19 -11.24 -7.81
C GLU A 60 17.12 -10.18 -7.50
N LEU A 61 15.91 -10.37 -8.01
CA LEU A 61 14.76 -9.57 -7.61
C LEU A 61 14.09 -10.19 -6.39
N GLN A 62 13.91 -9.39 -5.35
CA GLN A 62 13.08 -9.75 -4.22
C GLN A 62 11.83 -8.87 -4.16
N GLU A 63 10.67 -9.51 -4.18
CA GLU A 63 9.39 -8.86 -3.89
C GLU A 63 9.31 -8.41 -2.42
N TYR A 64 8.79 -7.22 -2.20
CA TYR A 64 8.34 -6.78 -0.88
C TYR A 64 6.97 -6.11 -0.99
N GLY A 65 6.54 -5.41 0.05
CA GLY A 65 5.35 -4.59 0.01
C GLY A 65 4.06 -5.38 -0.20
N SER A 66 3.14 -4.82 -0.98
CA SER A 66 1.76 -5.31 -1.01
C SER A 66 1.56 -6.61 -1.79
N LEU A 67 2.42 -6.90 -2.77
CA LEU A 67 2.40 -8.17 -3.51
C LEU A 67 2.89 -9.31 -2.62
N TYR A 68 4.04 -9.11 -1.96
CA TYR A 68 4.61 -10.08 -1.03
C TYR A 68 3.69 -10.40 0.16
N THR A 69 3.08 -9.38 0.75
CA THR A 69 2.20 -9.53 1.93
C THR A 69 0.82 -10.11 1.61
N GLY A 70 0.44 -10.20 0.33
CA GLY A 70 -0.92 -10.55 -0.08
C GLY A 70 -1.96 -9.46 0.21
N LEU A 71 -1.53 -8.22 0.44
CA LEU A 71 -2.37 -7.05 0.74
C LEU A 71 -2.42 -6.03 -0.42
N SER A 72 -2.27 -6.53 -1.65
CA SER A 72 -2.38 -5.73 -2.87
C SER A 72 -3.82 -5.27 -3.08
N LEU A 73 -3.97 -4.01 -3.48
CA LEU A 73 -5.16 -3.51 -4.15
C LEU A 73 -4.97 -3.66 -5.67
N ASN A 74 -6.06 -3.64 -6.43
CA ASN A 74 -6.02 -3.68 -7.89
C ASN A 74 -5.16 -2.55 -8.50
N ILE A 75 -5.13 -1.39 -7.84
CA ILE A 75 -4.30 -0.22 -8.15
C ILE A 75 -2.85 -0.30 -7.64
N SER A 76 -2.51 -1.31 -6.82
CA SER A 76 -1.17 -1.39 -6.24
C SER A 76 -0.10 -1.67 -7.29
N ASP A 77 1.04 -1.03 -7.08
CA ASP A 77 2.30 -1.23 -7.77
C ASP A 77 2.97 -2.55 -7.36
N ILE A 78 4.01 -2.92 -8.11
CA ILE A 78 4.89 -4.04 -7.83
C ILE A 78 6.16 -3.50 -7.18
N ASP A 79 6.31 -3.75 -5.88
CA ASP A 79 7.47 -3.40 -5.08
C ASP A 79 8.59 -4.45 -5.20
N LEU A 80 9.75 -4.05 -5.72
CA LEU A 80 10.90 -4.94 -5.94
C LEU A 80 12.19 -4.33 -5.42
N SER A 81 12.99 -5.16 -4.76
CA SER A 81 14.36 -4.83 -4.38
C SER A 81 15.31 -5.66 -5.23
N LEU A 82 16.13 -4.98 -6.04
CA LEU A 82 17.25 -5.61 -6.72
C LEU A 82 18.36 -5.86 -5.71
N LYS A 83 18.50 -7.12 -5.29
CA LYS A 83 19.62 -7.62 -4.53
C LYS A 83 20.79 -7.86 -5.46
N SER A 84 21.78 -6.98 -5.35
CA SER A 84 23.12 -7.31 -5.80
C SER A 84 24.12 -6.48 -5.01
N PRO A 85 24.95 -7.09 -4.16
CA PRO A 85 25.99 -6.38 -3.42
C PRO A 85 27.04 -5.71 -4.33
N ALA A 86 26.98 -5.98 -5.64
CA ALA A 86 27.90 -5.46 -6.64
C ALA A 86 27.31 -4.33 -7.53
N VAL A 87 26.02 -3.97 -7.39
CA VAL A 87 25.41 -2.92 -8.23
C VAL A 87 25.95 -1.56 -7.83
N GLY A 88 26.98 -1.13 -8.55
CA GLY A 88 27.56 0.20 -8.43
C GLY A 88 26.67 1.26 -9.08
N GLU A 89 27.06 2.52 -8.96
CA GLU A 89 26.31 3.65 -9.54
C GLU A 89 26.19 3.54 -11.07
N MET A 90 27.22 3.02 -11.73
CA MET A 90 27.19 2.76 -13.17
C MET A 90 26.18 1.68 -13.56
N ASP A 91 26.03 0.64 -12.74
CA ASP A 91 25.10 -0.45 -12.99
C ASP A 91 23.67 0.01 -12.82
N LYS A 92 23.39 0.83 -11.80
CA LYS A 92 22.09 1.48 -11.66
C LYS A 92 21.73 2.28 -12.91
N ARG A 93 22.64 3.12 -13.43
CA ARG A 93 22.45 3.88 -14.68
C ARG A 93 22.29 3.01 -15.93
N ARG A 94 22.93 1.84 -15.98
CA ARG A 94 22.76 0.88 -17.08
C ARG A 94 21.38 0.23 -17.04
N VAL A 95 20.96 -0.27 -15.87
CA VAL A 95 19.59 -0.76 -15.63
C VAL A 95 18.60 0.31 -16.04
N THR A 96 18.84 1.55 -15.58
CA THR A 96 18.02 2.70 -15.92
C THR A 96 17.76 2.85 -17.41
N MET A 97 18.85 2.94 -18.17
CA MET A 97 18.78 3.21 -19.60
C MET A 97 18.23 2.01 -20.38
N PHE A 98 18.52 0.79 -19.90
CA PHE A 98 17.97 -0.43 -20.47
C PHE A 98 16.44 -0.48 -20.30
N LEU A 99 15.93 -0.25 -19.08
CA LEU A 99 14.49 -0.25 -18.82
C LEU A 99 13.75 0.83 -19.60
N ARG A 100 14.37 2.02 -19.78
CA ARG A 100 13.84 3.06 -20.67
C ARG A 100 13.71 2.61 -22.12
N THR A 101 14.65 1.79 -22.60
CA THR A 101 14.70 1.37 -23.99
C THR A 101 13.73 0.22 -24.27
N TYR A 102 13.63 -0.74 -23.35
CA TYR A 102 12.98 -2.03 -23.62
C TYR A 102 11.69 -2.28 -22.84
N MET A 103 11.35 -1.43 -21.86
CA MET A 103 10.15 -1.64 -21.04
C MET A 103 9.25 -0.40 -21.00
N ASP A 104 9.77 0.75 -20.54
CA ASP A 104 8.99 1.99 -20.43
C ASP A 104 9.83 3.23 -20.75
N PRO A 105 9.60 3.92 -21.89
CA PRO A 105 10.34 5.12 -22.24
C PRO A 105 10.20 6.26 -21.23
N ASN A 106 9.16 6.24 -20.39
CA ASN A 106 8.91 7.23 -19.35
C ASN A 106 9.50 6.84 -17.99
N THR A 107 10.32 5.78 -17.90
CA THR A 107 10.91 5.36 -16.63
C THR A 107 11.59 6.54 -15.91
N GLU A 108 11.21 6.74 -14.65
CA GLU A 108 11.70 7.80 -13.76
C GLU A 108 12.79 7.26 -12.82
N PHE A 109 13.75 8.13 -12.49
CA PHE A 109 14.91 7.75 -11.68
C PHE A 109 15.14 8.76 -10.56
N HIS A 110 15.18 8.25 -9.32
CA HIS A 110 15.31 9.07 -8.12
C HIS A 110 16.58 8.68 -7.32
N PHE A 111 17.75 9.05 -7.82
CA PHE A 111 19.04 8.74 -7.18
C PHE A 111 19.33 9.55 -5.91
N SER A 112 18.71 10.72 -5.75
CA SER A 112 18.92 11.60 -4.60
C SER A 112 18.14 11.20 -3.34
N ALA A 113 17.25 10.21 -3.44
CA ALA A 113 16.52 9.68 -2.31
C ALA A 113 17.43 8.83 -1.41
N ARG A 114 17.08 8.70 -0.11
CA ARG A 114 17.80 7.83 0.84
C ARG A 114 17.96 6.40 0.32
N VAL A 115 16.93 5.91 -0.38
CA VAL A 115 16.94 4.64 -1.11
C VAL A 115 16.74 4.97 -2.59
N PRO A 116 17.77 4.83 -3.44
CA PRO A 116 17.64 5.03 -4.87
C PRO A 116 16.61 4.06 -5.45
N ARG A 117 15.75 4.58 -6.33
CA ARG A 117 14.68 3.81 -6.97
C ARG A 117 14.47 4.18 -8.43
N VAL A 118 13.90 3.24 -9.14
CA VAL A 118 13.45 3.31 -10.52
C VAL A 118 11.95 3.09 -10.54
N TYR A 119 11.20 4.03 -11.10
CA TYR A 119 9.75 3.92 -11.21
C TYR A 119 9.37 3.82 -12.68
N LEU A 120 8.67 2.75 -13.05
CA LEU A 120 8.27 2.45 -14.43
C LEU A 120 6.91 1.78 -14.49
N HIS A 121 6.36 1.66 -15.69
CA HIS A 121 5.12 0.93 -15.93
C HIS A 121 5.32 -0.21 -16.91
N ASP A 122 4.62 -1.33 -16.71
CA ASP A 122 4.49 -2.33 -17.76
C ASP A 122 3.53 -1.86 -18.88
N VAL A 123 3.43 -2.63 -19.96
CA VAL A 123 2.53 -2.34 -21.09
C VAL A 123 1.05 -2.23 -20.70
N SER A 124 0.63 -2.92 -19.63
CA SER A 124 -0.72 -2.82 -19.08
C SER A 124 -0.94 -1.55 -18.24
N GLY A 125 0.15 -0.86 -17.91
CA GLY A 125 0.18 0.33 -17.08
C GLY A 125 0.31 0.07 -15.59
N ILE A 126 0.56 -1.18 -15.15
CA ILE A 126 0.88 -1.50 -13.75
C ILE A 126 2.23 -0.89 -13.43
N ALA A 127 2.27 -0.11 -12.36
CA ALA A 127 3.50 0.51 -11.89
C ALA A 127 4.41 -0.51 -11.22
N ILE A 128 5.71 -0.31 -11.36
CA ILE A 128 6.77 -1.11 -10.78
C ILE A 128 7.69 -0.13 -10.04
N ASP A 129 7.90 -0.37 -8.75
CA ASP A 129 8.89 0.32 -7.93
C ASP A 129 10.10 -0.58 -7.71
N LEU A 130 11.17 -0.33 -8.47
CA LEU A 130 12.42 -1.06 -8.36
C LEU A 130 13.44 -0.28 -7.53
N THR A 131 13.67 -0.72 -6.30
CA THR A 131 14.71 -0.19 -5.41
C THR A 131 16.00 -0.99 -5.50
N PHE A 132 17.12 -0.36 -5.12
CA PHE A 132 18.43 -1.02 -5.07
C PHE A 132 18.81 -1.35 -3.62
N ALA A 133 18.88 -2.65 -3.28
CA ALA A 133 19.29 -3.17 -1.97
C ALA A 133 18.48 -2.62 -0.77
N ASN A 134 17.14 -2.70 -0.82
CA ASN A 134 16.27 -2.21 0.24
C ASN A 134 15.88 -3.32 1.25
N GLU A 135 16.86 -3.78 2.03
CA GLU A 135 16.66 -4.86 3.01
C GLU A 135 15.61 -4.50 4.08
N ASN A 136 15.56 -3.23 4.51
CA ASN A 136 14.60 -2.77 5.51
C ASN A 136 13.15 -2.89 5.00
N ALA A 137 12.88 -2.58 3.73
CA ALA A 137 11.54 -2.77 3.17
C ALA A 137 11.14 -4.25 3.11
N CYS A 138 12.09 -5.14 2.78
CA CYS A 138 11.87 -6.58 2.78
C CYS A 138 11.55 -7.10 4.19
N LEU A 139 12.32 -6.68 5.21
CA LEU A 139 12.07 -7.02 6.61
C LEU A 139 10.74 -6.46 7.12
N SER A 140 10.36 -5.25 6.70
CA SER A 140 9.07 -4.64 7.05
C SER A 140 7.92 -5.45 6.45
N ALA A 141 8.04 -5.88 5.19
CA ALA A 141 7.05 -6.74 4.55
C ALA A 141 6.91 -8.11 5.23
N GLU A 142 8.00 -8.72 5.70
CA GLU A 142 7.94 -9.96 6.49
C GLU A 142 7.26 -9.75 7.85
N LEU A 143 7.53 -8.62 8.50
CA LEU A 143 6.86 -8.26 9.75
C LEU A 143 5.35 -8.10 9.53
N GLN A 144 4.94 -7.39 8.48
CA GLN A 144 3.53 -7.24 8.11
C GLN A 144 2.88 -8.59 7.78
N SER A 145 3.56 -9.48 7.04
CA SER A 145 3.10 -10.83 6.73
C SER A 145 2.93 -11.69 7.99
N THR A 146 3.80 -11.49 8.97
CA THR A 146 3.65 -12.13 10.29
C THR A 146 2.43 -11.61 11.03
N TYR A 147 2.14 -10.31 10.96
CA TYR A 147 0.92 -9.73 11.54
C TYR A 147 -0.35 -10.22 10.86
N CYS A 148 -0.36 -10.34 9.52
CA CYS A 148 -1.47 -10.95 8.78
C CYS A 148 -1.80 -12.36 9.25
N ARG A 149 -0.78 -13.18 9.51
CA ARG A 149 -0.97 -14.57 10.00
C ARG A 149 -1.49 -14.63 11.43
N LYS A 150 -1.09 -13.68 12.28
CA LYS A 150 -1.43 -13.68 13.71
C LYS A 150 -2.75 -12.99 14.04
N ASN A 151 -3.15 -11.98 13.25
CA ASN A 151 -4.28 -11.11 13.54
C ASN A 151 -5.24 -11.12 12.34
N PRO A 152 -6.34 -11.89 12.38
CA PRO A 152 -7.26 -12.07 11.25
C PRO A 152 -7.84 -10.76 10.69
N GLU A 153 -8.04 -9.76 11.55
CA GLU A 153 -8.58 -8.45 11.18
C GLU A 153 -7.54 -7.53 10.53
N TYR A 154 -6.24 -7.72 10.81
CA TYR A 154 -5.20 -6.78 10.39
C TYR A 154 -5.15 -6.60 8.87
N GLY A 155 -5.11 -7.70 8.11
CA GLY A 155 -5.04 -7.63 6.65
C GLY A 155 -6.28 -6.95 6.06
N THR A 156 -7.46 -7.33 6.53
CA THR A 156 -8.76 -6.77 6.13
C THR A 156 -8.82 -5.26 6.40
N LEU A 157 -8.46 -4.83 7.62
CA LEU A 157 -8.46 -3.42 8.00
C LEU A 157 -7.41 -2.62 7.22
N LEU A 158 -6.20 -3.15 7.05
CA LEU A 158 -5.14 -2.44 6.33
C LEU A 158 -5.53 -2.20 4.86
N MET A 159 -6.17 -3.17 4.20
CA MET A 159 -6.62 -2.98 2.82
C MET A 159 -7.69 -1.89 2.70
N LEU A 160 -8.66 -1.87 3.62
CA LEU A 160 -9.67 -0.81 3.67
C LEU A 160 -9.05 0.56 3.92
N LEU A 161 -8.08 0.64 4.84
CA LEU A 161 -7.39 1.89 5.14
C LEU A 161 -6.52 2.35 3.97
N LYS A 162 -5.83 1.44 3.28
CA LYS A 162 -5.05 1.76 2.07
C LYS A 162 -5.95 2.32 0.96
N HIS A 163 -7.08 1.68 0.72
CA HIS A 163 -8.08 2.17 -0.24
C HIS A 163 -8.59 3.54 0.19
N TRP A 164 -8.96 3.69 1.46
CA TRP A 164 -9.43 4.95 2.03
C TRP A 164 -8.43 6.10 1.87
N THR A 165 -7.12 5.85 2.06
CA THR A 165 -6.08 6.85 1.84
C THR A 165 -5.92 7.20 0.38
N TYR A 166 -5.99 6.20 -0.51
CA TYR A 166 -5.86 6.40 -1.95
C TYR A 166 -6.97 7.27 -2.53
N GLU A 167 -8.23 6.96 -2.22
CA GLU A 167 -9.41 7.72 -2.71
C GLU A 167 -9.43 9.19 -2.29
N ARG A 168 -8.60 9.58 -1.32
CA ARG A 168 -8.51 10.93 -0.77
C ARG A 168 -7.19 11.62 -1.11
N ASP A 169 -6.36 11.02 -1.98
CA ASP A 169 -5.01 11.47 -2.30
C ASP A 169 -4.10 11.63 -1.06
N LEU A 170 -4.39 10.88 0.01
CA LEU A 170 -3.67 10.93 1.28
C LEU A 170 -2.50 9.95 1.34
N ASP A 171 -2.29 9.10 0.34
CA ASP A 171 -1.19 8.14 0.24
C ASP A 171 0.09 8.72 -0.41
N CYS A 172 -0.01 9.94 -0.97
CA CYS A 172 1.09 10.63 -1.64
C CYS A 172 2.12 11.23 -0.65
N VAL A 173 3.10 10.44 -0.24
CA VAL A 173 4.15 10.82 0.73
C VAL A 173 4.93 12.09 0.34
N HIS A 174 5.20 12.30 -0.96
CA HIS A 174 5.90 13.49 -1.44
C HIS A 174 5.11 14.79 -1.21
N LEU A 175 3.78 14.69 -1.15
CA LEU A 175 2.88 15.79 -0.81
C LEU A 175 2.57 15.81 0.70
N GLY A 176 3.22 14.98 1.51
CA GLY A 176 3.01 14.93 2.96
C GLY A 176 1.86 14.04 3.41
N GLY A 177 1.38 13.18 2.51
CA GLY A 177 0.50 12.06 2.82
C GLY A 177 1.15 10.98 3.68
N ILE A 178 0.39 9.94 4.01
CA ILE A 178 0.85 8.81 4.81
C ILE A 178 1.28 7.63 3.93
N SER A 179 2.49 7.13 4.17
CA SER A 179 2.95 5.92 3.49
C SER A 179 2.17 4.67 3.94
N SER A 180 2.02 3.68 3.06
CA SER A 180 1.43 2.38 3.42
C SER A 180 2.13 1.71 4.60
N CYS A 181 3.46 1.89 4.74
CA CYS A 181 4.23 1.37 5.87
C CYS A 181 3.87 2.08 7.18
N ALA A 182 3.82 3.42 7.19
CA ALA A 182 3.40 4.18 8.37
C ALA A 182 1.95 3.85 8.76
N LEU A 183 1.04 3.73 7.78
CA LEU A 183 -0.35 3.34 8.00
C LEU A 183 -0.47 1.92 8.60
N SER A 184 0.34 0.97 8.11
CA SER A 184 0.46 -0.37 8.67
C SER A 184 0.91 -0.33 10.14
N TYR A 185 1.93 0.45 10.47
CA TYR A 185 2.44 0.56 11.84
C TYR A 185 1.49 1.31 12.79
N MET A 186 0.71 2.27 12.29
CA MET A 186 -0.42 2.84 13.04
C MET A 186 -1.44 1.76 13.41
N LEU A 187 -1.81 0.92 12.46
CA LEU A 187 -2.76 -0.16 12.68
C LEU A 187 -2.22 -1.22 13.64
N ILE A 188 -0.97 -1.63 13.47
CA ILE A 188 -0.30 -2.59 14.37
C ILE A 188 -0.31 -2.06 15.81
N GLY A 189 0.20 -0.84 16.04
CA GLY A 189 0.27 -0.32 17.40
C GLY A 189 -1.10 -0.09 18.02
N TRP A 190 -2.09 0.35 17.23
CA TRP A 190 -3.48 0.46 17.72
C TRP A 190 -4.08 -0.90 18.10
N LEU A 191 -3.82 -1.95 17.32
CA LEU A 191 -4.24 -3.32 17.64
C LEU A 191 -3.56 -3.82 18.93
N GLU A 192 -2.24 -3.67 19.05
CA GLU A 192 -1.48 -4.07 20.25
C GLU A 192 -2.00 -3.36 21.51
N MET A 193 -2.27 -2.05 21.43
CA MET A 193 -2.87 -1.28 22.52
C MET A 193 -4.20 -1.88 23.00
N ARG A 194 -5.01 -2.39 22.07
CA ARG A 194 -6.33 -2.96 22.39
C ARG A 194 -6.25 -4.41 22.86
N TYR A 195 -5.37 -5.23 22.29
CA TYR A 195 -5.12 -6.59 22.79
C TYR A 195 -4.59 -6.58 24.22
N HIS A 196 -3.66 -5.67 24.54
CA HIS A 196 -3.13 -5.52 25.91
C HIS A 196 -4.21 -5.11 26.92
N LYS A 197 -5.20 -4.31 26.51
CA LYS A 197 -6.34 -3.93 27.36
C LYS A 197 -7.37 -5.03 27.57
N LYS A 198 -7.17 -6.24 27.00
CA LYS A 198 -8.20 -7.31 26.86
C LYS A 198 -9.47 -6.82 26.17
N ASP A 199 -9.38 -5.67 25.50
CA ASP A 199 -10.49 -4.99 24.85
C ASP A 199 -10.70 -5.53 23.44
N ILE A 200 -10.00 -6.61 23.04
CA ILE A 200 -10.33 -7.44 21.88
C ILE A 200 -10.33 -8.88 22.42
N SER A 201 -11.41 -9.26 23.11
CA SER A 201 -11.66 -10.68 23.41
C SER A 201 -12.25 -11.35 22.16
N SER A 202 -11.87 -12.61 21.96
CA SER A 202 -11.94 -13.42 20.73
C SER A 202 -13.34 -13.79 20.22
N LYS A 203 -14.36 -12.94 20.40
CA LYS A 203 -15.64 -13.07 19.70
C LYS A 203 -15.65 -12.10 18.54
N GLU A 204 -15.89 -12.62 17.33
CA GLU A 204 -15.97 -11.89 16.06
C GLU A 204 -16.56 -10.50 16.24
N ARG A 205 -15.71 -9.46 16.22
CA ARG A 205 -16.18 -8.08 16.26
C ARG A 205 -16.53 -7.63 14.84
N PRO A 206 -17.62 -6.89 14.66
CA PRO A 206 -17.94 -6.29 13.37
C PRO A 206 -16.77 -5.41 12.88
N LEU A 207 -16.33 -5.62 11.64
CA LEU A 207 -15.22 -4.89 11.02
C LEU A 207 -15.50 -3.38 11.00
N ARG A 208 -16.77 -2.98 10.80
CA ARG A 208 -17.23 -1.59 10.92
C ARG A 208 -16.88 -0.97 12.28
N SER A 209 -17.10 -1.71 13.37
CA SER A 209 -16.79 -1.22 14.73
C SER A 209 -15.30 -1.03 14.96
N LEU A 210 -14.48 -1.93 14.40
CA LEU A 210 -13.02 -1.80 14.43
C LEU A 210 -12.55 -0.57 13.64
N LEU A 211 -13.10 -0.35 12.43
CA LEU A 211 -12.81 0.84 11.62
C LEU A 211 -13.22 2.12 12.33
N GLN A 212 -14.44 2.19 12.87
CA GLN A 212 -14.92 3.32 13.67
C GLN A 212 -13.94 3.64 14.80
N SER A 213 -13.55 2.60 15.55
CA SER A 213 -12.64 2.72 16.69
C SER A 213 -11.22 3.13 16.29
N PHE A 214 -10.76 2.77 15.08
CA PHE A 214 -9.49 3.21 14.54
C PHE A 214 -9.55 4.70 14.13
N PHE A 215 -10.59 5.08 13.39
CA PHE A 215 -10.79 6.46 12.95
C PHE A 215 -11.02 7.42 14.12
N GLN A 216 -11.78 7.02 15.13
CA GLN A 216 -11.95 7.77 16.38
C GLN A 216 -10.61 8.02 17.06
N PHE A 217 -9.81 6.95 17.21
CA PHE A 217 -8.55 7.04 17.92
C PHE A 217 -7.60 8.03 17.24
N TRP A 218 -7.39 7.90 15.93
CA TRP A 218 -6.47 8.76 15.20
C TRP A 218 -7.05 10.13 14.84
N GLY A 219 -8.37 10.29 14.77
CA GLY A 219 -9.04 11.54 14.47
C GLY A 219 -9.28 12.43 15.69
N ALA A 220 -9.53 11.84 16.87
CA ALA A 220 -9.99 12.57 18.06
C ALA A 220 -9.20 12.29 19.34
N GLU A 221 -8.59 11.11 19.52
CA GLU A 221 -8.01 10.71 20.81
C GLU A 221 -6.48 10.83 20.85
N TRP A 222 -5.80 10.64 19.72
CA TRP A 222 -4.35 10.71 19.64
C TRP A 222 -3.86 12.16 19.77
N CYS A 223 -3.00 12.42 20.75
CA CYS A 223 -2.36 13.72 20.92
C CYS A 223 -1.03 13.76 20.14
N TYR A 224 -1.12 14.27 18.91
CA TYR A 224 -0.03 14.36 17.96
C TYR A 224 1.14 15.22 18.47
N GLU A 225 0.87 16.19 19.33
CA GLU A 225 1.85 17.11 19.91
C GLU A 225 2.78 16.43 20.92
N LEU A 226 2.30 15.36 21.57
CA LEU A 226 2.93 14.83 22.77
C LEU A 226 3.51 13.45 22.59
N PHE A 227 2.97 12.62 21.70
CA PHE A 227 3.20 11.19 21.77
C PHE A 227 3.86 10.58 20.53
N VAL A 228 4.62 9.53 20.80
CA VAL A 228 5.20 8.60 19.83
C VAL A 228 4.58 7.22 20.08
N LEU A 229 4.13 6.56 19.01
CA LEU A 229 3.68 5.17 19.07
C LEU A 229 4.87 4.22 18.89
N ARG A 230 4.97 3.20 19.74
CA ARG A 230 5.81 2.02 19.50
C ARG A 230 4.94 0.87 18.97
N PRO A 231 4.98 0.56 17.66
CA PRO A 231 4.01 -0.34 17.03
C PRO A 231 3.95 -1.71 17.68
N LEU A 232 5.09 -2.39 17.85
CA LEU A 232 5.11 -3.80 18.28
C LEU A 232 4.70 -4.05 19.74
N THR A 233 4.60 -2.99 20.55
CA THR A 233 4.25 -3.10 21.97
C THR A 233 2.98 -2.33 22.32
N GLY A 234 2.44 -1.55 21.38
CA GLY A 234 1.37 -0.59 21.65
C GLY A 234 1.73 0.47 22.70
N GLN A 235 3.02 0.65 23.04
CA GLN A 235 3.41 1.64 24.04
C GLN A 235 3.32 3.06 23.45
N ILE A 236 2.83 3.97 24.28
CA ILE A 236 2.81 5.42 23.99
C ILE A 236 3.89 6.06 24.84
N VAL A 237 4.85 6.73 24.19
CA VAL A 237 5.95 7.43 24.89
C VAL A 237 5.92 8.92 24.57
N PRO A 238 6.24 9.80 25.53
CA PRO A 238 6.33 11.24 25.27
C PRO A 238 7.43 11.57 24.26
N LYS A 239 7.14 12.45 23.29
CA LYS A 239 8.11 12.99 22.31
C LYS A 239 9.31 13.62 22.98
N LEU A 240 9.09 14.39 24.05
CA LEU A 240 10.16 15.00 24.85
C LEU A 240 11.10 13.95 25.43
N GLN A 241 10.57 12.83 25.93
CA GLN A 241 11.38 11.73 26.48
C GLN A 241 12.14 10.98 25.37
N LYS A 242 11.53 10.81 24.19
CA LYS A 242 12.13 10.15 23.03
C LYS A 242 13.14 11.05 22.30
N GLY A 243 13.13 12.36 22.55
CA GLY A 243 13.95 13.34 21.82
C GLY A 243 13.39 13.69 20.43
N TRP A 244 12.11 13.44 20.18
CA TRP A 244 11.44 13.66 18.89
C TRP A 244 10.48 14.84 18.90
N TYR A 245 10.53 15.67 19.94
CA TYR A 245 9.77 16.92 19.97
C TYR A 245 10.40 17.92 19.01
N ASP A 246 9.61 18.39 18.04
CA ASP A 246 9.98 19.42 17.08
C ASP A 246 9.10 20.66 17.32
N GLU A 247 9.70 21.75 17.80
CA GLU A 247 8.99 22.99 18.10
C GLU A 247 8.38 23.65 16.85
N ALA A 248 9.00 23.46 15.68
CA ALA A 248 8.50 23.99 14.41
C ALA A 248 7.36 23.13 13.84
N LYS A 249 7.30 21.84 14.20
CA LYS A 249 6.30 20.88 13.73
C LYS A 249 5.75 20.04 14.89
N PRO A 250 5.07 20.68 15.87
CA PRO A 250 4.66 19.98 17.09
C PRO A 250 3.72 18.81 16.80
N THR A 251 2.81 18.97 15.84
CA THR A 251 1.78 17.99 15.48
C THR A 251 2.27 16.86 14.55
N LEU A 252 3.55 16.82 14.17
CA LEU A 252 4.03 15.81 13.23
C LEU A 252 3.73 14.39 13.75
N LEU A 253 3.21 13.51 12.89
CA LEU A 253 2.99 12.12 13.27
C LEU A 253 4.34 11.49 13.65
N SER A 254 4.40 10.85 14.82
CA SER A 254 5.61 10.17 15.27
C SER A 254 5.35 8.71 15.61
N ILE A 255 6.03 7.83 14.89
CA ILE A 255 5.91 6.37 15.04
C ILE A 255 7.31 5.77 14.98
N GLU A 256 7.67 5.01 16.01
CA GLU A 256 8.94 4.29 16.07
C GLU A 256 8.97 3.19 15.00
N ASP A 257 9.96 3.24 14.11
CA ASP A 257 10.20 2.15 13.16
C ASP A 257 10.69 0.91 13.94
N PRO A 258 9.99 -0.24 13.85
CA PRO A 258 10.39 -1.47 14.51
C PRO A 258 11.77 -1.99 14.12
N LEU A 259 12.26 -1.61 12.93
CA LEU A 259 13.56 -2.06 12.40
C LEU A 259 14.69 -1.07 12.68
N ASP A 260 14.36 0.19 12.96
CA ASP A 260 15.31 1.27 13.23
C ASP A 260 14.71 2.23 14.27
N LYS A 261 15.01 2.02 15.55
CA LYS A 261 14.37 2.75 16.66
C LYS A 261 14.66 4.25 16.67
N ASP A 262 15.62 4.72 15.89
CA ASP A 262 15.95 6.14 15.76
C ASP A 262 15.27 6.78 14.54
N ASN A 263 14.64 5.96 13.68
CA ASN A 263 13.86 6.42 12.55
C ASN A 263 12.40 6.63 12.94
N ASP A 264 11.96 7.89 12.92
CA ASP A 264 10.53 8.23 12.91
C ASP A 264 9.96 7.98 11.51
N ILE A 265 9.11 6.97 11.36
CA ILE A 265 8.48 6.65 10.07
C ILE A 265 7.36 7.64 9.72
N GLY A 266 6.78 8.31 10.73
CA GLY A 266 5.69 9.28 10.58
C GLY A 266 6.15 10.66 10.11
N LYS A 267 7.45 10.96 10.18
CA LYS A 267 8.01 12.30 9.88
C LYS A 267 7.75 12.82 8.46
N GLN A 268 7.41 11.92 7.53
CA GLN A 268 7.09 12.28 6.15
C GLN A 268 5.64 12.74 5.98
N SER A 269 4.76 12.42 6.94
CA SER A 269 3.34 12.83 6.92
C SER A 269 3.18 14.28 7.40
N PHE A 270 3.80 15.26 6.72
CA PHE A 270 3.75 16.65 7.16
C PHE A 270 2.40 17.35 6.95
N GLN A 271 1.45 16.71 6.25
CA GLN A 271 0.05 17.15 6.14
C GLN A 271 -0.87 16.42 7.15
N ILE A 272 -0.32 15.95 8.27
CA ILE A 272 -1.05 15.14 9.25
C ILE A 272 -2.32 15.80 9.81
N THR A 273 -2.39 17.13 9.87
CA THR A 273 -3.61 17.82 10.31
C THR A 273 -4.78 17.59 9.36
N MET A 274 -4.53 17.51 8.05
CA MET A 274 -5.56 17.15 7.06
C MET A 274 -5.95 15.68 7.18
N ILE A 275 -4.97 14.80 7.40
CA ILE A 275 -5.21 13.37 7.59
C ILE A 275 -6.04 13.13 8.87
N GLN A 276 -5.74 13.84 9.97
CA GLN A 276 -6.50 13.81 11.22
C GLN A 276 -7.95 14.27 11.01
N ALA A 277 -8.15 15.38 10.29
CA ALA A 277 -9.49 15.86 9.95
C ALA A 277 -10.27 14.84 9.11
N ALA A 278 -9.62 14.18 8.15
CA ALA A 278 -10.21 13.12 7.35
C ALA A 278 -10.57 11.88 8.21
N PHE A 279 -9.72 11.48 9.15
CA PHE A 279 -10.03 10.42 10.11
C PHE A 279 -11.25 10.77 10.96
N LEU A 280 -11.33 11.99 11.49
CA LEU A 280 -12.49 12.45 12.28
C LEU A 280 -13.77 12.48 11.46
N ALA A 281 -13.72 12.97 10.21
CA ALA A 281 -14.86 12.97 9.30
C ALA A 281 -15.35 11.54 9.02
N SER A 282 -14.42 10.61 8.77
CA SER A 282 -14.73 9.21 8.49
C SER A 282 -15.29 8.48 9.72
N TYR A 283 -14.80 8.81 10.92
CA TYR A 283 -15.41 8.34 12.16
C TYR A 283 -16.89 8.76 12.25
N ASN A 284 -17.18 10.03 12.01
CA ASN A 284 -18.56 10.55 12.05
C ASN A 284 -19.45 9.92 10.96
N GLU A 285 -18.91 9.70 9.76
CA GLU A 285 -19.64 9.06 8.66
C GLU A 285 -20.01 7.61 9.00
N LEU A 286 -19.08 6.86 9.60
CA LEU A 286 -19.34 5.48 10.00
C LEU A 286 -20.39 5.34 11.11
N LEU A 287 -20.67 6.39 11.87
CA LEU A 287 -21.78 6.42 12.85
C LEU A 287 -23.16 6.47 12.17
N SER A 288 -23.23 6.86 10.89
CA SER A 288 -24.49 6.86 10.12
C SER A 288 -24.86 5.45 9.67
N ASP A 289 -26.13 5.07 9.81
CA ASP A 289 -26.61 3.72 9.49
C ASP A 289 -27.00 3.49 8.02
N LYS A 290 -27.19 4.55 7.23
CA LYS A 290 -27.73 4.40 5.87
C LYS A 290 -26.67 4.26 4.78
N ASP A 291 -25.51 4.91 4.95
CA ASP A 291 -24.57 5.15 3.84
C ASP A 291 -23.10 4.97 4.23
N TRP A 292 -22.78 4.28 5.33
CA TRP A 292 -21.41 4.26 5.88
C TRP A 292 -20.34 3.71 4.92
N LEU A 293 -20.71 2.90 3.92
CA LEU A 293 -19.78 2.43 2.88
C LEU A 293 -19.31 3.54 1.93
N ASN A 294 -20.01 4.70 1.90
CA ASN A 294 -19.55 5.88 1.18
C ASN A 294 -18.20 6.39 1.71
N THR A 295 -17.86 6.05 2.96
CA THR A 295 -16.52 6.25 3.52
C THR A 295 -15.43 5.66 2.60
N PHE A 296 -15.74 4.58 1.89
CA PHE A 296 -14.83 3.85 0.98
C PHE A 296 -15.28 3.91 -0.49
N ALA A 297 -16.34 4.66 -0.83
CA ALA A 297 -16.92 4.61 -2.16
C ALA A 297 -15.94 5.12 -3.23
N ILE A 298 -15.95 4.38 -4.35
CA ILE A 298 -15.25 4.67 -5.59
C ILE A 298 -15.86 5.94 -6.19
N THR A 299 -15.03 6.85 -6.66
CA THR A 299 -15.51 8.11 -7.21
C THR A 299 -16.31 7.91 -8.50
N GLU A 300 -17.25 8.82 -8.76
CA GLU A 300 -18.03 8.86 -10.00
C GLU A 300 -17.11 8.96 -11.25
N ALA A 301 -15.88 9.48 -11.07
CA ALA A 301 -14.86 9.55 -12.12
C ALA A 301 -14.30 8.17 -12.48
N GLU A 302 -14.16 7.27 -11.51
CA GLU A 302 -13.68 5.90 -11.71
C GLU A 302 -14.78 5.00 -12.28
N LEU A 303 -16.04 5.22 -11.89
CA LEU A 303 -17.22 4.62 -12.55
C LEU A 303 -17.34 5.06 -14.02
N LYS A 304 -17.21 6.36 -14.31
CA LYS A 304 -17.27 6.88 -15.69
C LYS A 304 -16.13 6.37 -16.56
N LEU A 305 -14.96 6.19 -15.96
CA LEU A 305 -13.81 5.62 -16.64
C LEU A 305 -14.01 4.12 -16.93
N TYR A 306 -14.59 3.36 -15.99
CA TYR A 306 -15.01 1.98 -16.21
C TYR A 306 -15.97 1.85 -17.40
N GLU A 307 -16.99 2.70 -17.48
CA GLU A 307 -17.96 2.68 -18.59
C GLU A 307 -17.30 2.96 -19.95
N LYS A 308 -16.27 3.83 -19.95
CA LYS A 308 -15.55 4.24 -21.16
C LYS A 308 -14.59 3.16 -21.67
N THR A 309 -13.99 2.37 -20.78
CA THR A 309 -13.10 1.26 -21.14
C THR A 309 -13.83 -0.02 -21.52
N ASN A 310 -15.02 -0.28 -20.95
CA ASN A 310 -15.82 -1.47 -21.27
C ASN A 310 -16.39 -1.43 -22.71
N ASN A 311 -16.71 -0.25 -23.24
CA ASN A 311 -17.12 -0.08 -24.65
C ASN A 311 -15.96 -0.23 -25.66
N ALA A 312 -14.71 -0.25 -25.19
CA ALA A 312 -13.53 -0.38 -26.03
C ALA A 312 -12.95 -1.80 -26.07
N MET A 313 -13.44 -2.73 -25.23
CA MET A 313 -12.86 -4.07 -25.08
C MET A 313 -13.75 -5.19 -25.63
N HIS A 314 -13.68 -5.38 -26.95
CA HIS A 314 -13.50 -6.73 -27.49
C HIS A 314 -12.13 -6.80 -28.19
N PRO A 315 -11.01 -7.08 -27.49
CA PRO A 315 -9.77 -7.48 -28.12
C PRO A 315 -9.59 -9.01 -28.06
N PRO A 316 -8.87 -9.62 -29.02
CA PRO A 316 -8.55 -11.05 -29.00
C PRO A 316 -7.69 -11.40 -27.78
N SER A 317 -7.73 -12.66 -27.34
CA SER A 317 -7.04 -13.16 -26.15
C SER A 317 -5.56 -12.75 -26.06
N LEU A 318 -5.25 -11.92 -25.05
CA LEU A 318 -3.91 -11.45 -24.66
C LEU A 318 -2.93 -12.57 -24.24
N VAL A 319 -3.38 -13.83 -24.21
CA VAL A 319 -2.54 -15.01 -23.94
C VAL A 319 -1.64 -15.36 -25.14
N SER A 320 -1.87 -14.79 -26.33
CA SER A 320 -1.13 -15.15 -27.55
C SER A 320 0.09 -14.27 -27.87
N GLN A 321 0.34 -13.17 -27.15
CA GLN A 321 1.43 -12.24 -27.47
C GLN A 321 2.72 -12.48 -26.67
N TYR A 322 2.75 -13.49 -25.80
CA TYR A 322 3.94 -13.81 -24.99
C TYR A 322 4.78 -14.96 -25.55
N CYS A 323 4.43 -15.52 -26.72
CA CYS A 323 5.11 -16.71 -27.28
C CYS A 323 5.92 -16.47 -28.56
N ASP A 324 5.94 -15.26 -29.15
CA ASP A 324 6.50 -15.07 -30.50
C ASP A 324 7.73 -14.13 -30.58
N ASP A 325 8.34 -13.73 -29.46
CA ASP A 325 9.54 -12.86 -29.47
C ASP A 325 10.87 -13.64 -29.24
N ASP A 326 10.92 -14.91 -29.65
CA ASP A 326 12.17 -15.68 -29.84
C ASP A 326 12.59 -15.64 -31.32
N GLU A 327 12.81 -14.46 -31.89
CA GLU A 327 13.64 -14.31 -33.09
C GLU A 327 14.67 -13.18 -32.90
N GLU A 328 15.94 -13.60 -32.91
CA GLU A 328 17.19 -12.84 -33.08
C GLU A 328 17.43 -11.63 -32.15
N PHE A 329 18.31 -11.81 -31.14
CA PHE A 329 19.67 -11.23 -31.08
C PHE A 329 20.38 -11.58 -29.77
#